data_AF-C1LJ95-F1
#
_entry.id   AF-C1LJ95-F1
#
_cell.length_a   1.000
_cell.length_b   1.000
_cell.length_c   1.000
_cell.angle_alpha   90.00
_cell.angle_beta   90.00
_cell.angle_gamma   90.00
#
_symmetry.space_group_name_H-M   'P 1'
#
loop_
_entity.id
_entity.type
_entity.pdbx_description
1 polymer ?
#
loop_
_entity_poly.entity_id
_entity_poly.type
_entity_poly.pdbx_seq_one_letter_code
_entity_poly.pdbx_strand_id
1 'polypeptide(L)'
;MRFTFNPLKPIGSRIIIKEVTVQNEPINMKRKYRLCLKHYLYSGNDGYHVFPQCPLLLDEEKCPILIILIQNYFRTVQVLKGFERSRTRHRQSLIPLTERQKLMPQLSSSKAEADDENHLLTSSDATDATSRWNTARRLLIEEREKLSANLIAPIVDGRIKMITA
;
A
#
# COMPACT_ATOMS: atom_id res chain seq x y z
N MET A 1 -8.94 0.22 5.01
CA MET A 1 -9.83 -0.19 6.12
C MET A 1 -11.23 0.22 5.75
N ARG A 2 -12.23 -0.61 6.02
CA ARG A 2 -13.64 -0.31 5.79
C ARG A 2 -14.42 -0.72 7.02
N PHE A 3 -15.45 0.05 7.38
CA PHE A 3 -16.27 -0.26 8.55
C PHE A 3 -17.68 0.31 8.40
N THR A 4 -18.59 -0.26 9.19
CA THR A 4 -19.97 0.22 9.30
C THR A 4 -20.18 0.85 10.67
N PHE A 5 -20.85 1.99 10.66
CA PHE A 5 -21.12 2.84 11.80
C PHE A 5 -22.63 3.02 11.98
N ASN A 6 -23.13 2.82 13.19
CA ASN A 6 -24.51 3.09 13.58
C ASN A 6 -24.51 4.18 14.68
N PRO A 7 -24.97 5.42 14.38
CA PRO A 7 -25.00 6.50 15.36
C PRO A 7 -26.00 6.28 16.50
N LEU A 8 -27.03 5.46 16.28
CA LEU A 8 -28.10 5.17 17.26
C LEU A 8 -27.62 4.22 18.36
N LYS A 9 -26.52 3.48 18.15
CA LYS A 9 -25.93 2.63 19.19
C LYS A 9 -25.22 3.47 20.27
N PRO A 10 -25.16 2.95 21.51
CA PRO A 10 -24.41 3.59 22.59
C PRO A 10 -22.94 3.83 22.22
N ILE A 11 -22.33 4.85 22.87
CA ILE A 11 -20.90 5.13 22.77
C ILE A 11 -20.11 3.84 23.05
N GLY A 12 -19.05 3.59 22.28
CA GLY A 12 -18.26 2.34 22.34
C GLY A 12 -18.82 1.18 21.50
N SER A 13 -20.10 1.22 21.12
CA SER A 13 -20.77 0.15 20.36
C SER A 13 -21.26 0.58 18.97
N ARG A 14 -20.86 1.78 18.51
CA ARG A 14 -21.29 2.34 17.22
C ARG A 14 -20.65 1.68 16.01
N ILE A 15 -19.51 1.00 16.18
CA ILE A 15 -18.84 0.27 15.09
C ILE A 15 -19.34 -1.17 15.06
N ILE A 16 -19.82 -1.64 13.90
CA ILE A 16 -20.21 -3.03 13.71
C ILE A 16 -18.96 -3.86 13.44
N ILE A 17 -18.35 -4.40 14.49
CA ILE A 17 -17.04 -5.09 14.43
C ILE A 17 -17.01 -6.19 13.36
N LYS A 18 -18.11 -6.95 13.20
CA LYS A 18 -18.23 -8.03 12.21
C LYS A 18 -18.10 -7.56 10.75
N GLU A 19 -18.31 -6.27 10.48
CA GLU A 19 -18.21 -5.66 9.16
C GLU A 19 -16.91 -4.87 8.96
N VAL A 20 -16.04 -4.82 9.98
CA VAL A 20 -14.75 -4.14 9.86
C VAL A 20 -13.79 -5.02 9.06
N THR A 21 -13.23 -4.45 7.99
CA THR A 21 -12.24 -5.11 7.16
C THR A 21 -10.96 -4.29 7.01
N VAL A 22 -9.82 -4.98 6.99
CA VAL A 22 -8.50 -4.43 6.71
C VAL A 22 -7.97 -5.16 5.48
N GLN A 23 -7.66 -4.43 4.41
CA GLN A 23 -7.22 -5.02 3.13
C GLN A 23 -8.19 -6.09 2.58
N ASN A 24 -9.49 -5.85 2.73
CA ASN A 24 -10.59 -6.74 2.32
C ASN A 24 -10.70 -8.05 3.12
N GLU A 25 -9.92 -8.22 4.19
CA GLU A 25 -10.05 -9.32 5.14
C GLU A 25 -10.76 -8.86 6.41
N PRO A 26 -11.61 -9.68 7.06
CA PRO A 26 -12.18 -9.36 8.36
C PRO A 26 -11.10 -9.00 9.39
N ILE A 27 -11.39 -8.03 10.25
CA ILE A 27 -10.44 -7.62 11.30
C ILE A 27 -10.17 -8.78 12.26
N ASN A 28 -8.90 -9.03 12.54
CA ASN A 28 -8.47 -10.01 13.52
C ASN A 28 -8.04 -9.28 14.79
N MET A 29 -8.88 -9.32 15.83
CA MET A 29 -8.64 -8.62 17.09
C MET A 29 -7.40 -9.12 17.86
N LYS A 30 -6.89 -10.31 17.55
CA LYS A 30 -5.66 -10.86 18.15
C LYS A 30 -4.39 -10.46 17.38
N ARG A 31 -4.52 -9.90 16.18
CA ARG A 31 -3.40 -9.52 15.32
C ARG A 31 -2.90 -8.12 15.68
N LYS A 32 -1.57 -7.93 15.68
CA LYS A 32 -0.96 -6.61 15.78
C LYS A 32 -0.98 -5.90 14.42
N TYR A 33 -1.47 -4.66 14.41
CA TYR A 33 -1.49 -3.81 13.23
C TYR A 33 -0.52 -2.65 13.40
N ARG A 34 -0.02 -2.13 12.27
CA ARG A 34 0.79 -0.91 12.22
C ARG A 34 -0.07 0.22 11.65
N LEU A 35 -0.05 1.37 12.30
CA LEU A 35 -0.79 2.56 11.90
C LEU A 35 0.20 3.70 11.62
N CYS A 36 -0.13 4.53 10.63
CA CYS A 36 0.52 5.81 10.41
C CYS A 36 -0.46 6.91 10.83
N LEU A 37 -0.01 7.81 11.70
CA LEU A 37 -0.80 8.91 12.24
C LEU A 37 0.07 10.15 12.44
N LYS A 38 -0.55 11.33 12.52
CA LYS A 38 0.15 12.56 12.91
C LYS A 38 0.55 12.48 14.38
N HIS A 39 1.68 13.08 14.74
CA HIS A 39 2.13 13.14 16.13
C HIS A 39 1.06 13.70 17.07
N TYR A 40 0.30 14.71 16.64
CA TYR A 40 -0.84 15.25 17.40
C TYR A 40 -1.81 14.17 17.92
N LEU A 41 -2.18 13.17 17.10
CA LEU A 41 -3.03 12.07 17.55
C LEU A 41 -2.25 11.10 18.45
N TYR A 42 -0.95 10.88 18.18
CA TYR A 42 -0.10 10.02 18.99
C TYR A 42 0.04 10.53 20.41
N SER A 43 0.07 11.85 20.60
CA SER A 43 0.10 12.50 21.93
C SER A 43 -1.21 12.35 22.71
N GLY A 44 -2.23 11.69 22.15
CA GLY A 44 -3.50 11.42 22.82
C GLY A 44 -4.51 12.56 22.75
N ASN A 45 -4.27 13.55 21.89
CA ASN A 45 -5.22 14.64 21.64
C ASN A 45 -6.52 14.12 21.00
N ASP A 46 -7.58 14.93 21.03
CA ASP A 46 -8.95 14.60 20.56
C ASP A 46 -9.56 13.34 21.20
N GLY A 47 -9.09 12.97 22.40
CA GLY A 47 -9.58 11.80 23.13
C GLY A 47 -8.97 10.47 22.68
N TYR A 48 -7.95 10.48 21.81
CA TYR A 48 -7.29 9.26 21.32
C TYR A 48 -6.22 8.72 22.29
N HIS A 49 -6.57 8.58 23.57
CA HIS A 49 -5.66 8.15 24.65
C HIS A 49 -5.08 6.74 24.48
N VAL A 50 -5.57 5.96 23.52
CA VAL A 50 -5.05 4.63 23.18
C VAL A 50 -3.69 4.70 22.48
N PHE A 51 -3.40 5.76 21.71
CA PHE A 51 -2.19 5.83 20.90
C PHE A 51 -0.89 6.05 21.69
N PRO A 52 -0.84 6.90 22.74
CA PRO A 52 0.34 7.01 23.60
C PRO A 52 0.79 5.69 24.22
N GLN A 53 -0.13 4.72 24.38
CA GLN A 53 0.15 3.41 24.97
C GLN A 53 0.74 2.41 23.95
N CYS A 54 0.78 2.76 22.66
CA CYS A 54 1.27 1.90 21.59
C CYS A 54 2.78 2.12 21.35
N PRO A 55 3.54 1.05 20.99
CA PRO A 55 4.94 1.18 20.61
C PRO A 55 5.14 2.09 19.40
N LEU A 56 5.99 3.11 19.54
CA LEU A 56 6.39 3.98 18.43
C LEU A 56 7.42 3.26 17.55
N LEU A 57 7.06 2.99 16.30
CA LEU A 57 7.96 2.32 15.35
C LEU A 57 8.86 3.31 14.58
N LEU A 58 8.34 4.51 14.32
CA LEU A 58 9.03 5.58 13.62
C LEU A 58 8.50 6.92 14.15
N ASP A 59 9.41 7.79 14.57
CA ASP A 59 9.08 9.13 15.05
C ASP A 59 8.81 10.10 13.89
N GLU A 60 8.31 11.29 14.23
CA GLU A 60 7.99 12.32 13.23
C GLU A 60 9.23 12.93 12.57
N GLU A 61 10.37 12.97 13.27
CA GLU A 61 11.63 13.50 12.75
C GLU A 61 12.20 12.62 11.62
N LYS A 62 11.93 11.31 11.67
CA LYS A 62 12.31 10.33 10.65
C LYS A 62 11.25 10.15 9.55
N CYS A 63 10.11 10.85 9.66
CA CYS A 63 9.06 10.80 8.66
C CYS A 63 9.12 12.03 7.73
N PRO A 64 8.76 11.89 6.45
CA PRO A 64 8.56 13.06 5.60
C PRO A 64 7.38 13.89 6.09
N ILE A 65 7.51 15.21 6.00
CA ILE A 65 6.41 16.14 6.30
C ILE A 65 5.22 15.83 5.38
N LEU A 66 4.00 15.84 5.94
CA LEU A 66 2.78 15.47 5.21
C LEU A 66 2.60 16.22 3.88
N ILE A 67 2.88 17.54 3.86
CA ILE A 67 2.74 18.33 2.63
C ILE A 67 3.72 17.87 1.54
N ILE A 68 4.95 17.51 1.92
CA ILE A 68 5.96 16.97 1.00
C ILE A 68 5.53 15.60 0.49
N LEU A 69 4.91 14.77 1.33
CA LEU A 69 4.37 13.47 0.91
C LEU A 69 3.24 13.62 -0.13
N ILE A 70 2.36 14.63 0.04
CA ILE A 70 1.31 14.94 -0.93
C ILE A 70 1.91 15.46 -2.24
N GLN A 71 2.88 16.38 -2.17
CA GLN A 71 3.58 16.90 -3.36
C GLN A 71 4.29 15.79 -4.12
N ASN A 72 5.03 14.91 -3.42
CA ASN A 72 5.71 13.77 -4.01
C ASN A 72 4.73 12.79 -4.67
N TYR A 73 3.56 12.57 -4.08
CA TYR A 73 2.50 11.76 -4.68
C TYR A 73 2.05 12.35 -6.02
N PHE A 74 1.68 13.63 -6.07
CA PHE A 74 1.22 14.27 -7.31
C PHE A 74 2.32 14.37 -8.36
N ARG A 75 3.56 14.61 -7.93
CA ARG A 75 4.73 14.57 -8.82
C ARG A 75 4.88 13.20 -9.46
N THR A 76 4.77 12.11 -8.69
CA THR A 76 4.79 10.75 -9.23
C THR A 76 3.67 10.54 -10.25
N VAL A 77 2.46 11.03 -9.99
CA VAL A 77 1.33 10.94 -10.94
C VAL A 77 1.67 11.64 -12.26
N GLN A 78 2.24 12.86 -12.21
CA GLN A 78 2.64 13.60 -13.41
C GLN A 78 3.74 12.87 -14.21
N VAL A 79 4.71 12.25 -13.53
CA VAL A 79 5.75 11.42 -14.17
C VAL A 79 5.11 10.22 -14.87
N LEU A 80 4.25 9.48 -14.18
CA LEU A 80 3.64 8.26 -14.72
C LEU A 80 2.71 8.54 -15.90
N LYS A 81 2.07 9.71 -15.90
CA LYS A 81 1.25 10.21 -17.03
C LYS A 81 2.06 10.83 -18.16
N GLY A 82 3.38 10.99 -18.00
CA GLY A 82 4.25 11.57 -19.02
C GLY A 82 4.20 13.09 -19.14
N PHE A 83 3.48 13.79 -18.25
CA PHE A 83 3.45 15.25 -18.24
C PHE A 83 4.79 15.87 -17.83
N GLU A 84 5.56 15.15 -17.02
CA GLU A 84 6.86 15.61 -16.56
C GLU A 84 7.89 14.49 -16.62
N ARG A 85 9.15 14.82 -16.94
CA ARG A 85 10.26 13.86 -16.92
C ARG A 85 10.71 13.60 -15.48
N SER A 86 11.02 12.34 -15.16
CA SER A 86 11.66 12.03 -13.88
C SER A 86 13.12 12.50 -13.90
N ARG A 87 13.55 13.25 -12.88
CA ARG A 87 14.96 13.66 -12.73
C ARG A 87 15.82 12.55 -12.13
N THR A 88 15.19 11.65 -11.37
CA THR A 88 15.83 10.55 -10.64
C THR A 88 15.17 9.23 -10.96
N ARG A 89 15.84 8.11 -10.65
CA ARG A 89 15.22 6.78 -10.67
C ARG A 89 14.28 6.54 -9.49
N HIS A 90 14.43 7.32 -8.41
CA HIS A 90 13.58 7.23 -7.23
C HIS A 90 12.31 8.06 -7.38
N ARG A 91 11.16 7.44 -7.06
CA ARG A 91 9.83 8.08 -6.95
C ARG A 91 9.04 7.41 -5.83
N GLN A 92 8.10 8.14 -5.24
CA GLN A 92 7.16 7.57 -4.27
C GLN A 92 6.29 6.52 -4.96
N SER A 93 6.13 5.35 -4.36
CA SER A 93 5.25 4.30 -4.91
C SER A 93 3.79 4.66 -4.72
N LEU A 94 2.97 4.44 -5.76
CA LEU A 94 1.52 4.70 -5.72
C LEU A 94 0.68 3.50 -5.31
N ILE A 95 1.30 2.33 -5.18
CA ILE A 95 0.62 1.08 -4.81
C ILE A 95 1.01 0.67 -3.38
N PRO A 96 0.09 0.06 -2.60
CA PRO A 96 0.41 -0.50 -1.29
C PRO A 96 1.54 -1.53 -1.35
N LEU A 97 2.37 -1.60 -0.30
CA LEU A 97 3.44 -2.60 -0.19
C LEU A 97 2.95 -4.05 -0.32
N THR A 98 1.76 -4.35 0.21
CA THR A 98 1.18 -5.70 0.11
C THR A 98 0.79 -6.05 -1.33
N GLU A 99 0.31 -5.08 -2.10
CA GLU A 99 0.02 -5.26 -3.52
C GLU A 99 1.31 -5.39 -4.32
N ARG A 100 2.31 -4.55 -4.03
CA ARG A 100 3.65 -4.68 -4.59
C ARG A 100 4.24 -6.07 -4.33
N GLN A 101 4.07 -6.60 -3.11
CA GLN A 101 4.50 -7.95 -2.75
C GLN A 101 3.70 -9.05 -3.47
N LYS A 102 2.40 -8.85 -3.75
CA LYS A 102 1.60 -9.79 -4.55
C LYS A 102 2.00 -9.83 -6.04
N LEU A 103 2.56 -8.74 -6.55
CA LEU A 103 3.16 -8.71 -7.89
C LEU A 103 4.54 -9.38 -7.94
N MET A 104 5.12 -9.76 -6.80
CA MET A 104 6.44 -10.41 -6.71
C MET A 104 6.47 -11.94 -6.95
N PRO A 105 5.43 -12.77 -6.69
CA PRO A 105 5.55 -14.23 -6.81
C PRO A 105 5.13 -14.78 -8.18
N GLN A 106 4.48 -14.01 -9.05
CA GLN A 106 3.95 -14.54 -10.32
C GLN A 106 4.99 -14.77 -11.41
N LEU A 107 6.28 -14.54 -11.16
CA LEU A 107 7.37 -14.80 -12.11
C LEU A 107 8.33 -15.91 -11.64
N SER A 108 8.15 -16.50 -10.45
CA SER A 108 8.95 -17.65 -10.00
C SER A 108 8.30 -18.99 -10.30
N SER A 109 6.99 -19.03 -10.55
CA SER A 109 6.27 -20.26 -10.94
C SER A 109 6.59 -20.72 -12.36
N SER A 110 7.10 -19.85 -13.24
CA SER A 110 7.56 -20.22 -14.58
C SER A 110 8.99 -20.80 -14.60
N LYS A 111 9.65 -20.98 -13.44
CA LYS A 111 10.91 -21.73 -13.35
C LYS A 111 10.70 -23.23 -13.17
N ALA A 112 9.57 -23.67 -12.61
CA ALA A 112 9.40 -25.07 -12.23
C ALA A 112 8.92 -25.98 -13.39
N GLU A 113 8.45 -25.42 -14.51
CA GLU A 113 7.95 -26.20 -15.66
C GLU A 113 8.92 -26.22 -16.85
N ALA A 114 10.04 -25.48 -16.80
CA ALA A 114 10.99 -25.36 -17.90
C ALA A 114 12.34 -26.05 -17.65
N ASP A 115 12.55 -26.62 -16.45
CA ASP A 115 13.84 -27.19 -16.04
C ASP A 115 14.00 -28.71 -16.36
N ASP A 116 13.07 -29.34 -17.09
CA ASP A 116 13.14 -30.79 -17.43
C ASP A 116 13.55 -31.12 -18.88
N GLU A 117 13.64 -30.13 -19.79
CA GLU A 117 14.15 -30.35 -21.15
C GLU A 117 15.06 -29.19 -21.57
N ASN A 118 16.35 -29.26 -21.22
CA ASN A 118 17.48 -28.86 -22.07
C ASN A 118 18.79 -28.87 -21.28
N HIS A 119 19.37 -30.07 -21.18
CA HIS A 119 20.78 -30.22 -20.83
C HIS A 119 21.61 -29.89 -22.07
N LEU A 120 22.29 -28.73 -22.04
CA LEU A 120 23.46 -28.28 -22.83
C LEU A 120 23.22 -26.87 -23.38
N LEU A 121 23.86 -25.87 -22.76
CA LEU A 121 24.77 -24.90 -23.39
C LEU A 121 24.92 -23.63 -22.51
N THR A 122 26.18 -23.34 -22.21
CA THR A 122 26.77 -22.01 -22.01
C THR A 122 26.40 -21.20 -20.77
N SER A 123 27.32 -21.24 -19.81
CA SER A 123 27.54 -20.27 -18.74
C SER A 123 27.93 -18.88 -19.30
N SER A 124 27.02 -17.91 -19.28
CA SER A 124 27.35 -16.46 -19.26
C SER A 124 26.19 -15.51 -18.89
N ASP A 125 24.93 -15.95 -18.89
CA ASP A 125 23.76 -15.05 -18.88
C ASP A 125 23.02 -14.86 -17.53
N ALA A 126 23.58 -15.30 -16.41
CA ALA A 126 22.91 -15.15 -15.11
C ALA A 126 22.64 -13.66 -14.73
N THR A 127 23.51 -12.74 -15.18
CA THR A 127 23.35 -11.29 -14.98
C THR A 127 22.30 -10.68 -15.92
N ASP A 128 22.19 -11.16 -17.16
CA ASP A 128 21.23 -10.67 -18.15
C ASP A 128 19.81 -11.14 -17.84
N ALA A 129 19.65 -12.40 -17.45
CA ALA A 129 18.39 -12.90 -16.92
C ALA A 129 17.93 -12.02 -15.75
N THR A 130 18.77 -11.80 -14.73
CA THR A 130 18.48 -10.95 -13.57
C THR A 130 18.13 -9.51 -13.96
N SER A 131 18.79 -8.96 -14.97
CA SER A 131 18.51 -7.62 -15.52
C SER A 131 17.14 -7.54 -16.22
N ARG A 132 16.79 -8.55 -17.02
CA ARG A 132 15.48 -8.68 -17.69
C ARG A 132 14.35 -8.87 -16.67
N TRP A 133 14.56 -9.68 -15.63
CA TRP A 133 13.63 -9.86 -14.52
C TRP A 133 13.39 -8.54 -13.76
N ASN A 134 14.45 -7.79 -13.46
CA ASN A 134 14.34 -6.49 -12.82
C ASN A 134 13.62 -5.46 -13.70
N THR A 135 13.74 -5.57 -15.01
CA THR A 135 13.06 -4.71 -15.98
C THR A 135 11.57 -5.07 -16.09
N ALA A 136 11.22 -6.35 -16.27
CA ALA A 136 9.83 -6.82 -16.26
C ALA A 136 9.12 -6.48 -14.93
N ARG A 137 9.81 -6.66 -13.81
CA ARG A 137 9.36 -6.24 -12.47
C ARG A 137 9.01 -4.76 -12.42
N ARG A 138 9.89 -3.90 -12.96
CA ARG A 138 9.68 -2.45 -12.97
C ARG A 138 8.47 -2.09 -13.83
N LEU A 139 8.29 -2.75 -14.98
CA LEU A 139 7.16 -2.51 -15.88
C LEU A 139 5.81 -2.88 -15.26
N LEU A 140 5.69 -4.06 -14.63
CA LEU A 140 4.44 -4.48 -13.96
C LEU A 140 4.04 -3.54 -12.83
N ILE A 141 5.01 -3.12 -12.02
CA ILE A 141 4.77 -2.12 -10.96
C ILE A 141 4.39 -0.78 -11.58
N GLU A 142 5.08 -0.33 -12.63
CA GLU A 142 4.77 0.93 -13.31
C GLU A 142 3.39 0.93 -13.95
N GLU A 143 2.99 -0.16 -14.58
CA GLU A 143 1.65 -0.33 -15.15
C GLU A 143 0.59 -0.27 -14.06
N ARG A 144 0.80 -0.98 -12.94
CA ARG A 144 -0.13 -0.95 -11.81
C ARG A 144 -0.20 0.42 -11.15
N GLU A 145 0.92 1.11 -11.03
CA GLU A 145 0.99 2.48 -10.53
C GLU A 145 0.30 3.46 -11.49
N LYS A 146 0.43 3.29 -12.81
CA LYS A 146 -0.31 4.09 -13.81
C LYS A 146 -1.81 3.94 -13.69
N LEU A 147 -2.30 2.70 -13.50
CA LEU A 147 -3.72 2.45 -13.24
C LEU A 147 -4.16 3.13 -11.93
N SER A 148 -3.34 3.02 -10.88
CA SER A 148 -3.63 3.60 -9.57
C SER A 148 -3.59 5.13 -9.57
N ALA A 149 -2.73 5.74 -10.39
CA ALA A 149 -2.61 7.19 -10.55
C ALA A 149 -3.92 7.85 -11.03
N ASN A 150 -4.81 7.09 -11.65
CA ASN A 150 -6.12 7.57 -12.11
C ASN A 150 -7.22 7.45 -11.04
N LEU A 151 -6.94 6.78 -9.90
CA LEU A 151 -7.93 6.50 -8.85
C LEU A 151 -7.97 7.56 -7.74
N ILE A 152 -7.22 8.66 -7.84
CA ILE A 152 -7.25 9.73 -6.82
C ILE A 152 -8.53 10.57 -6.87
N ALA A 153 -9.28 10.51 -7.98
CA ALA A 153 -10.54 11.21 -8.09
C ALA A 153 -11.48 10.76 -6.95
N PRO A 154 -12.13 11.70 -6.23
CA PRO A 154 -13.02 11.33 -5.14
C PRO A 154 -14.17 10.49 -5.69
N ILE A 155 -14.36 9.31 -5.11
CA ILE A 155 -15.46 8.40 -5.45
C ILE A 155 -16.24 8.00 -4.19
N VAL A 156 -17.55 7.80 -4.34
CA VAL A 156 -18.37 7.20 -3.29
C VAL A 156 -18.14 5.70 -3.31
N ASP A 157 -17.15 5.25 -2.57
CA ASP A 157 -16.74 3.85 -2.55
C ASP A 157 -17.25 3.09 -1.32
N GLY A 158 -18.10 3.70 -0.48
CA GLY A 158 -18.71 3.07 0.69
C GLY A 158 -17.71 2.56 1.73
N ARG A 159 -16.52 3.19 1.83
CA ARG A 159 -15.50 2.85 2.85
C ARG A 159 -16.02 2.95 4.29
N ILE A 160 -16.88 3.94 4.53
CA ILE A 160 -17.60 4.11 5.78
C ILE A 160 -19.08 4.01 5.42
N LYS A 161 -19.79 3.02 5.97
CA LYS A 161 -21.24 2.88 5.79
C LYS A 161 -21.94 3.35 7.05
N MET A 162 -22.89 4.26 6.92
CA MET A 162 -23.76 4.64 8.02
C MET A 162 -25.07 3.87 7.89
N ILE A 163 -25.53 3.25 8.98
CA ILE A 163 -26.86 2.65 9.06
C ILE A 163 -27.71 3.41 10.07
N THR A 164 -28.92 3.77 9.68
CA THR A 164 -29.88 4.54 10.49
C THR A 164 -31.20 3.81 10.72
N ALA A 165 -31.27 2.52 10.35
CA ALA A 165 -32.43 1.65 10.52
C ALA A 165 -32.35 0.86 11.83
#